data_AF-G0RNP9-F1
#
_entry.id   AF-G0RNP9-F1
#
_cell.length_a   1.000
_cell.length_b   1.000
_cell.length_c   1.000
_cell.angle_alpha   90.00
_cell.angle_beta   90.00
_cell.angle_gamma   90.00
#
_symmetry.space_group_name_H-M   'P 1'
#
loop_
_entity.id
_entity.type
_entity.pdbx_description
1 polymer ?
#
loop_
_entity_poly.entity_id
_entity_poly.type
_entity_poly.pdbx_seq_one_letter_code
_entity_poly.pdbx_strand_id
1 'polypeptide(L)'
;MGEEQSQETVSKRKQSQKIHPIAIANDKTDEEFIKDYLQPSADTFRSQDWATWTHPLTQKPYSLEFLSSHELSKDDFKACFDIIELTSGVDYRNSSVGWHPSMKKKEMKSPDLRYILVKDDQGTVKGFTSLMPTFENHEPVLYCYEVHLVPELQG
;
A
#
# COMPACT_ATOMS: atom_id res chain seq x y z
N MET A 1 -3.39 -36.44 -43.88
CA MET A 1 -2.31 -35.60 -43.32
C MET A 1 -2.93 -34.38 -42.67
N GLY A 2 -3.46 -34.54 -41.45
CA GLY A 2 -4.22 -33.49 -40.76
C GLY A 2 -4.04 -33.53 -39.24
N GLU A 3 -2.95 -34.14 -38.77
CA GLU A 3 -2.73 -34.38 -37.34
C GLU A 3 -1.44 -33.74 -36.80
N GLU A 4 -0.54 -33.26 -37.67
CA GLU A 4 0.74 -32.67 -37.23
C GLU A 4 0.69 -31.16 -36.94
N GLN A 5 -0.25 -30.41 -37.52
CA GLN A 5 -0.38 -28.95 -37.26
C GLN A 5 -1.20 -28.62 -35.99
N SER A 6 -1.96 -29.58 -35.47
CA SER A 6 -2.80 -29.40 -34.28
C SER A 6 -2.01 -29.56 -32.97
N GLN A 7 -0.84 -30.20 -33.00
CA GLN A 7 -0.02 -30.42 -31.80
C GLN A 7 0.93 -29.26 -31.49
N GLU A 8 1.45 -28.55 -32.51
CA GLU A 8 2.30 -27.37 -32.30
C GLU A 8 1.54 -26.17 -31.72
N THR A 9 0.28 -25.98 -32.11
CA THR A 9 -0.56 -24.87 -31.64
C THR A 9 -1.06 -25.09 -30.21
N VAL A 10 -1.28 -26.34 -29.80
CA VAL A 10 -1.60 -26.71 -28.41
C VAL A 10 -0.35 -26.67 -27.52
N SER A 11 0.82 -27.04 -28.05
CA SER A 11 2.10 -26.98 -27.32
C SER A 11 2.53 -25.54 -27.01
N LYS A 12 2.30 -24.59 -27.93
CA LYS A 12 2.54 -23.15 -27.67
C LYS A 12 1.54 -22.53 -26.69
N ARG A 13 0.31 -23.04 -26.57
CA ARG A 13 -0.63 -22.62 -25.51
C ARG A 13 -0.24 -23.10 -24.11
N LYS A 14 0.66 -24.08 -24.00
CA LYS A 14 1.29 -24.55 -22.77
C LYS A 14 2.65 -23.91 -22.49
N GLN A 15 3.04 -22.88 -23.24
CA GLN A 15 4.25 -22.12 -22.98
C GLN A 15 3.98 -21.09 -21.89
N SER A 16 3.99 -21.54 -20.63
CA SER A 16 4.18 -20.74 -19.40
C SER A 16 3.53 -19.35 -19.44
N GLN A 17 2.26 -19.27 -19.01
CA GLN A 17 1.81 -18.04 -18.35
C GLN A 17 2.68 -17.89 -17.11
N LYS A 18 3.83 -17.20 -17.24
CA LYS A 18 4.62 -16.76 -16.10
C LYS A 18 3.72 -15.81 -15.33
N ILE A 19 3.01 -16.33 -14.34
CA ILE A 19 2.22 -15.49 -13.42
C ILE A 19 3.23 -14.52 -12.80
N HIS A 20 3.03 -13.23 -13.05
CA HIS A 20 4.00 -12.22 -12.67
C HIS A 20 3.96 -11.99 -11.16
N PRO A 21 5.10 -11.91 -10.44
CA PRO A 21 5.12 -11.70 -8.99
C PRO A 21 4.26 -10.52 -8.50
N ILE A 22 4.20 -9.43 -9.28
CA ILE A 22 3.33 -8.28 -9.00
C ILE A 22 1.85 -8.66 -9.04
N ALA A 23 1.41 -9.42 -10.05
CA ALA A 23 0.02 -9.88 -10.12
C ALA A 23 -0.33 -10.78 -8.93
N ILE A 24 0.59 -11.67 -8.54
CA ILE A 24 0.42 -12.52 -7.35
C ILE A 24 0.26 -11.67 -6.08
N ALA A 25 1.03 -10.58 -5.95
CA ALA A 25 0.94 -9.71 -4.78
C ALA A 25 -0.37 -8.90 -4.77
N ASN A 26 -0.82 -8.40 -5.92
CA ASN A 26 -2.05 -7.61 -6.02
C ASN A 26 -3.31 -8.45 -5.84
N ASP A 27 -3.30 -9.72 -6.24
CA ASP A 27 -4.45 -10.63 -6.12
C ASP A 27 -4.68 -11.16 -4.69
N LYS A 28 -3.76 -10.92 -3.75
CA LYS A 28 -3.89 -11.37 -2.35
C LYS A 28 -4.94 -10.60 -1.57
N THR A 29 -5.65 -11.31 -0.69
CA THR A 29 -6.42 -10.67 0.38
C THR A 29 -5.50 -9.92 1.35
N ASP A 30 -6.05 -9.05 2.18
CA ASP A 30 -5.25 -8.32 3.16
C ASP A 30 -4.60 -9.28 4.18
N GLU A 31 -5.28 -10.35 4.58
CA GLU A 31 -4.74 -11.38 5.48
C GLU A 31 -3.60 -12.16 4.84
N GLU A 32 -3.74 -12.55 3.57
CA GLU A 32 -2.69 -13.23 2.82
C GLU A 32 -1.47 -12.33 2.60
N PHE A 33 -1.70 -11.05 2.31
CA PHE A 33 -0.64 -10.07 2.12
C PHE A 33 0.14 -9.85 3.42
N ILE A 34 -0.57 -9.66 4.54
CA ILE A 34 0.05 -9.54 5.86
C ILE A 34 0.86 -10.80 6.17
N LYS A 35 0.25 -11.98 5.96
CA LYS A 35 0.89 -13.27 6.20
C LYS A 35 2.18 -13.44 5.40
N ASP A 36 2.16 -13.12 4.11
CA ASP A 36 3.26 -13.48 3.22
C ASP A 36 4.35 -12.39 3.13
N TYR A 37 4.01 -11.12 3.38
CA TYR A 37 4.92 -9.99 3.16
C TYR A 37 5.19 -9.11 4.38
N LEU A 38 4.26 -9.04 5.33
CA LEU A 38 4.45 -8.23 6.54
C LEU A 38 4.82 -9.06 7.77
N GLN A 39 4.66 -10.40 7.72
CA GLN A 39 4.97 -11.26 8.85
C GLN A 39 6.41 -11.04 9.34
N PRO A 40 6.59 -10.51 10.55
CA PRO A 40 7.89 -10.56 11.19
C PRO A 40 8.16 -12.03 11.53
N SER A 41 9.27 -12.58 11.06
CA SER A 41 9.69 -13.95 11.34
C SER A 41 9.55 -14.29 12.83
N ALA A 42 8.84 -15.40 13.13
CA ALA A 42 8.63 -15.91 14.48
C ALA A 42 9.92 -16.09 15.31
N ASP A 43 11.07 -16.20 14.65
CA ASP A 43 12.39 -16.41 15.26
C ASP A 43 13.14 -15.14 15.69
N THR A 44 12.57 -13.95 15.50
CA THR A 44 13.17 -12.72 16.04
C THR A 44 12.44 -12.29 17.30
N PHE A 45 13.19 -12.00 18.36
CA PHE A 45 12.75 -11.42 19.66
C PHE A 45 11.91 -10.11 19.55
N ARG A 46 11.61 -9.66 18.33
CA ARG A 46 10.82 -8.48 17.96
C ARG A 46 9.53 -8.82 17.19
N SER A 47 9.17 -10.11 17.06
CA SER A 47 8.12 -10.58 16.15
C SER A 47 6.69 -10.42 16.66
N GLN A 48 6.48 -10.03 17.92
CA GLN A 48 5.13 -10.13 18.48
C GLN A 48 4.20 -8.98 18.07
N ASP A 49 4.70 -7.75 17.84
CA ASP A 49 3.81 -6.58 17.78
C ASP A 49 4.15 -5.56 16.67
N TRP A 50 4.33 -6.01 15.41
CA TRP A 50 4.48 -5.08 14.28
C TRP A 50 3.29 -4.12 14.14
N ALA A 51 2.12 -4.54 14.63
CA ALA A 51 0.88 -3.77 14.64
C ALA A 51 0.85 -2.70 15.76
N THR A 52 1.96 -2.47 16.47
CA THR A 52 2.05 -1.46 17.52
C THR A 52 3.31 -0.62 17.38
N TRP A 53 3.21 0.65 17.71
CA TRP A 53 4.34 1.57 17.75
C TRP A 53 4.20 2.49 18.97
N THR A 54 5.30 2.67 19.70
CA THR A 54 5.36 3.61 20.81
C THR A 54 6.19 4.81 20.40
N HIS A 55 5.61 6.00 20.48
CA HIS A 55 6.29 7.23 20.13
C HIS A 55 7.52 7.43 21.05
N PRO A 56 8.74 7.62 20.51
CA PRO A 56 9.97 7.59 21.31
C PRO A 56 10.07 8.72 22.34
N LEU A 57 9.55 9.91 22.04
CA LEU A 57 9.59 11.05 22.96
C LEU A 57 8.44 11.05 23.98
N THR A 58 7.20 10.91 23.52
CA THR A 58 6.00 11.01 24.38
C THR A 58 5.64 9.70 25.08
N GLN A 59 6.24 8.59 24.66
CA GLN A 59 5.89 7.23 25.11
C GLN A 59 4.42 6.87 24.88
N LYS A 60 3.69 7.63 24.05
CA LYS A 60 2.31 7.35 23.70
C LYS A 60 2.26 6.15 22.73
N PRO A 61 1.41 5.13 22.99
CA PRO A 61 1.22 4.02 22.07
C PRO A 61 0.28 4.39 20.92
N TYR A 62 0.53 3.76 19.77
CA TYR A 62 -0.25 3.82 18.54
C TYR A 62 -0.38 2.41 17.97
N SER A 63 -1.47 2.17 17.25
CA SER A 63 -1.63 0.94 16.46
C SER A 63 -1.26 1.18 15.01
N LEU A 64 -0.73 0.12 14.38
CA LEU A 64 -0.48 0.06 12.95
C LEU A 64 -1.48 -0.90 12.31
N GLU A 65 -2.16 -0.44 11.26
CA GLU A 65 -3.19 -1.21 10.57
C GLU A 65 -2.87 -1.27 9.07
N PHE A 66 -2.78 -2.49 8.53
CA PHE A 66 -2.64 -2.70 7.09
C PHE A 66 -3.99 -3.01 6.47
N LEU A 67 -4.28 -2.38 5.34
CA LEU A 67 -5.47 -2.68 4.55
C LEU A 67 -5.32 -2.21 3.10
N SER A 68 -6.09 -2.82 2.22
CA SER A 68 -6.26 -2.37 0.84
C SER A 68 -7.06 -1.07 0.72
N SER A 69 -7.01 -0.44 -0.46
CA SER A 69 -7.81 0.76 -0.75
C SER A 69 -9.32 0.53 -0.70
N HIS A 70 -9.79 -0.72 -0.88
CA HIS A 70 -11.21 -1.05 -0.89
C HIS A 70 -11.79 -1.22 0.52
N GLU A 71 -10.96 -1.63 1.48
CA GLU A 71 -11.34 -1.74 2.89
C GLU A 71 -11.21 -0.40 3.65
N LEU A 72 -10.65 0.64 3.02
CA LEU A 72 -10.45 1.94 3.67
C LEU A 72 -11.79 2.61 3.98
N SER A 73 -12.07 2.79 5.27
CA SER A 73 -13.29 3.45 5.75
C SER A 73 -13.39 4.89 5.23
N LYS A 74 -14.61 5.45 5.18
CA LYS A 74 -14.79 6.84 4.72
C LYS A 74 -14.06 7.85 5.62
N ASP A 75 -14.01 7.57 6.92
CA ASP A 75 -13.37 8.44 7.90
C ASP A 75 -11.84 8.34 7.81
N ASP A 76 -11.29 7.13 7.67
CA ASP A 76 -9.86 6.92 7.47
C ASP A 76 -9.39 7.51 6.13
N PHE A 77 -10.17 7.31 5.06
CA PHE A 77 -9.90 7.93 3.75
C PHE A 77 -9.85 9.45 3.85
N LYS A 78 -10.83 10.04 4.55
CA LYS A 78 -10.87 11.50 4.77
C LYS A 78 -9.66 11.96 5.58
N ALA A 79 -9.32 11.26 6.66
CA ALA A 79 -8.17 11.60 7.50
C ALA A 79 -6.86 11.55 6.71
N CYS A 80 -6.64 10.50 5.89
CA CYS A 80 -5.47 10.41 5.02
C CYS A 80 -5.40 11.58 4.03
N PHE A 81 -6.53 11.92 3.38
CA PHE A 81 -6.59 13.05 2.45
C PHE A 81 -6.27 14.38 3.13
N ASP A 82 -6.84 14.62 4.31
CA ASP A 82 -6.61 15.84 5.08
C ASP A 82 -5.15 15.94 5.54
N ILE A 83 -4.52 14.81 5.89
CA ILE A 83 -3.09 14.75 6.22
C ILE A 83 -2.23 15.16 5.01
N ILE A 84 -2.49 14.64 3.79
CA ILE A 84 -1.75 15.05 2.58
C ILE A 84 -1.88 16.56 2.35
N GLU A 85 -3.09 17.10 2.50
CA GLU A 85 -3.32 18.54 2.31
C GLU A 85 -2.55 19.37 3.36
N LEU A 86 -2.51 18.90 4.60
CA LEU A 86 -1.78 19.53 5.71
C LEU A 86 -0.27 19.53 5.47
N THR A 87 0.30 18.40 5.05
CA THR A 87 1.76 18.19 5.00
C THR A 87 2.38 18.61 3.67
N SER A 88 1.67 18.42 2.56
CA SER A 88 2.21 18.63 1.21
C SER A 88 1.30 19.47 0.31
N GLY A 89 0.15 19.93 0.79
CA GLY A 89 -0.76 20.73 -0.02
C GLY A 89 -0.12 22.03 -0.53
N VAL A 90 0.82 22.63 0.20
CA VAL A 90 1.57 23.81 -0.27
C VAL A 90 2.53 23.42 -1.39
N ASP A 91 3.26 22.32 -1.24
CA ASP A 91 4.20 21.82 -2.24
C ASP A 91 3.49 21.45 -3.54
N TYR A 92 2.34 20.77 -3.46
CA TYR A 92 1.50 20.48 -4.62
C TYR A 92 1.08 21.76 -5.35
N ARG A 93 0.62 22.79 -4.63
CA ARG A 93 0.21 24.08 -5.22
C ARG A 93 1.36 24.80 -5.91
N ASN A 94 2.59 24.66 -5.41
CA ASN A 94 3.78 25.28 -5.96
C ASN A 94 4.47 24.43 -7.04
N SER A 95 4.06 23.17 -7.20
CA SER A 95 4.58 22.26 -8.23
C SER A 95 3.94 22.50 -9.60
N SER A 96 4.55 21.97 -10.66
CA SER A 96 3.97 21.96 -12.00
C SER A 96 2.72 21.08 -12.14
N VAL A 97 2.49 20.16 -11.20
CA VAL A 97 1.34 19.24 -11.20
C VAL A 97 0.10 19.90 -10.57
N GLY A 98 0.30 20.85 -9.65
CA GLY A 98 -0.78 21.55 -8.95
C GLY A 98 -1.49 20.71 -7.88
N TRP A 99 -2.38 21.35 -7.11
CA TRP A 99 -3.26 20.68 -6.14
C TRP A 99 -4.66 20.50 -6.73
N HIS A 100 -5.03 19.25 -7.02
CA HIS A 100 -6.32 18.90 -7.59
C HIS A 100 -7.06 17.90 -6.68
N PRO A 101 -7.84 18.36 -5.68
CA PRO A 101 -8.49 17.50 -4.68
C PRO A 101 -9.25 16.31 -5.26
N SER A 102 -10.05 16.54 -6.30
CA SER A 102 -10.84 15.47 -6.92
C SER A 102 -9.99 14.43 -7.65
N MET A 103 -8.86 14.85 -8.25
CA MET A 103 -7.93 13.92 -8.89
C MET A 103 -7.15 13.15 -7.83
N LYS A 104 -6.68 13.83 -6.78
CA LYS A 104 -5.96 13.17 -5.68
C LYS A 104 -6.83 12.14 -4.96
N LYS A 105 -8.10 12.46 -4.72
CA LYS A 105 -9.06 11.50 -4.15
C LYS A 105 -9.33 10.30 -5.05
N LYS A 106 -9.25 10.44 -6.38
CA LYS A 106 -9.36 9.31 -7.30
C LYS A 106 -8.10 8.46 -7.27
N GLU A 107 -6.93 9.09 -7.28
CA GLU A 107 -5.63 8.43 -7.18
C GLU A 107 -5.55 7.58 -5.90
N MET A 108 -5.93 8.14 -4.74
CA MET A 108 -5.97 7.42 -3.45
C MET A 108 -6.92 6.21 -3.45
N LYS A 109 -7.84 6.09 -4.43
CA LYS A 109 -8.77 4.96 -4.56
C LYS A 109 -8.35 3.95 -5.64
N SER A 110 -7.12 4.06 -6.14
CA SER A 110 -6.59 3.09 -7.11
C SER A 110 -6.63 1.68 -6.49
N PRO A 111 -7.15 0.67 -7.22
CA PRO A 111 -7.54 -0.63 -6.66
C PRO A 111 -6.38 -1.42 -6.04
N ASP A 112 -5.17 -1.24 -6.57
CA ASP A 112 -3.98 -1.95 -6.13
C ASP A 112 -3.22 -1.21 -5.01
N LEU A 113 -3.70 -0.06 -4.56
CA LEU A 113 -3.10 0.64 -3.42
C LEU A 113 -3.34 -0.14 -2.12
N ARG A 114 -2.27 -0.27 -1.35
CA ARG A 114 -2.26 -0.78 0.00
C ARG A 114 -1.87 0.35 0.96
N TYR A 115 -2.49 0.37 2.12
CA TYR A 115 -2.31 1.38 3.15
C TYR A 115 -1.74 0.74 4.41
N ILE A 116 -0.83 1.46 5.05
CA ILE A 116 -0.50 1.23 6.47
C ILE A 116 -0.89 2.51 7.20
N LEU A 117 -1.82 2.41 8.14
CA LEU A 117 -2.30 3.52 8.95
C LEU A 117 -1.62 3.50 10.32
N VAL A 118 -1.31 4.68 10.85
CA VAL A 118 -0.92 4.90 12.25
C VAL A 118 -2.12 5.50 12.96
N LYS A 119 -2.69 4.78 13.93
CA LYS A 119 -3.88 5.20 14.67
C LYS A 119 -3.58 5.43 16.15
N ASP A 120 -4.17 6.46 16.72
CA ASP A 120 -4.11 6.69 18.16
C ASP A 120 -5.10 5.80 18.94
N ASP A 121 -5.12 5.96 20.27
CA ASP A 121 -5.99 5.23 21.19
C ASP A 121 -7.50 5.46 20.95
N GLN A 122 -7.85 6.52 20.21
CA GLN A 122 -9.22 6.83 19.81
C GLN A 122 -9.54 6.27 18.40
N GLY A 123 -8.61 5.55 17.78
CA GLY A 123 -8.73 5.03 16.42
C GLY A 123 -8.57 6.10 15.34
N THR A 124 -8.13 7.31 15.69
CA THR A 124 -7.94 8.40 14.73
C THR A 124 -6.62 8.23 13.99
N VAL A 125 -6.66 8.34 12.65
CA VAL A 125 -5.44 8.29 11.83
C VAL A 125 -4.58 9.52 12.10
N LYS A 126 -3.33 9.27 12.50
CA LYS A 126 -2.27 10.26 12.75
C LYS A 126 -1.13 10.19 11.74
N GLY A 127 -1.16 9.21 10.86
CA GLY A 127 -0.19 9.06 9.80
C GLY A 127 -0.54 7.88 8.93
N PHE A 128 0.02 7.82 7.74
CA PHE A 128 -0.13 6.69 6.86
C PHE A 128 0.97 6.63 5.81
N THR A 129 1.09 5.47 5.17
CA THR A 129 1.72 5.37 3.86
C THR A 129 0.81 4.61 2.90
N SER A 130 0.83 5.00 1.62
CA SER A 130 0.19 4.27 0.53
C SER A 130 1.24 3.70 -0.41
N LEU A 131 1.12 2.41 -0.71
CA LEU A 131 2.10 1.60 -1.42
C LEU A 131 1.39 0.77 -2.49
N MET A 132 2.06 0.49 -3.60
CA MET A 132 1.52 -0.39 -4.65
C MET A 132 2.62 -1.31 -5.19
N PRO A 133 2.44 -2.64 -5.14
CA PRO A 133 3.22 -3.54 -5.99
C PRO A 133 2.91 -3.22 -7.46
N THR A 134 3.92 -2.76 -8.20
CA THR A 134 3.77 -2.35 -9.59
C THR A 134 5.07 -2.59 -10.37
N PHE A 135 5.06 -2.22 -11.64
CA PHE A 135 6.28 -2.08 -12.42
C PHE A 135 6.60 -0.62 -12.66
N GLU A 136 7.87 -0.28 -12.47
CA GLU A 136 8.40 1.01 -12.88
C GLU A 136 9.65 0.75 -13.74
N ASN A 137 9.71 1.32 -14.94
CA ASN A 137 10.79 1.08 -15.90
C ASN A 137 11.10 -0.41 -16.19
N HIS A 138 10.06 -1.26 -16.23
CA HIS A 138 10.13 -2.72 -16.42
C HIS A 138 10.69 -3.51 -15.22
N GLU A 139 10.92 -2.86 -14.09
CA GLU A 139 11.36 -3.53 -12.85
C GLU A 139 10.19 -3.70 -11.88
N PRO A 140 10.03 -4.88 -11.24
CA PRO A 140 9.05 -5.07 -10.19
C PRO A 140 9.44 -4.28 -8.94
N VAL A 141 8.57 -3.38 -8.49
CA VAL A 141 8.82 -2.50 -7.35
C VAL A 141 7.62 -2.45 -6.41
N LEU A 142 7.88 -2.14 -5.14
CA LEU A 142 6.86 -1.60 -4.25
C LEU A 142 6.97 -0.08 -4.31
N TYR A 143 6.07 0.57 -5.05
CA TYR A 143 6.10 2.01 -5.23
C TYR A 143 5.38 2.69 -4.06
N CYS A 144 6.07 3.57 -3.34
CA CYS A 144 5.48 4.42 -2.31
C CYS A 144 4.92 5.69 -2.94
N TYR A 145 3.59 5.84 -2.88
CA TYR A 145 2.88 6.99 -3.42
C TYR A 145 2.87 8.14 -2.43
N GLU A 146 2.57 7.83 -1.17
CA GLU A 146 2.50 8.81 -0.10
C GLU A 146 3.09 8.24 1.19
N VAL A 147 3.73 9.09 1.98
CA VAL A 147 4.16 8.80 3.35
C VAL A 147 4.03 10.07 4.17
N HIS A 148 3.12 10.06 5.14
CA HIS A 148 2.81 11.24 5.94
C HIS A 148 2.61 10.91 7.40
N LEU A 149 3.09 11.80 8.25
CA LEU A 149 2.80 11.86 9.67
C LEU A 149 2.25 13.24 9.97
N VAL A 150 1.26 13.35 10.86
CA VAL A 150 0.89 14.65 11.42
C VAL A 150 2.09 15.27 12.15
N PRO A 151 2.18 16.61 12.26
CA PRO A 151 3.33 17.27 12.88
C PRO A 151 3.69 16.75 14.27
N GLU A 152 2.72 16.30 15.06
CA GLU A 152 2.93 15.80 16.42
C GLU A 152 3.70 14.47 16.50
N LEU A 153 3.81 13.74 15.37
CA LEU A 153 4.57 12.47 15.28
C LEU A 153 5.90 12.60 14.53
N GLN A 154 6.24 13.82 14.07
CA GLN A 154 7.50 14.09 13.37
C GLN A 154 8.62 14.35 14.39
N GLY A 155 9.85 14.00 14.04
CA GLY A 155 11.03 14.13 14.90
C GLY A 155 12.31 14.27 14.12
#